data_AF-A0A413PD24-F1
#
_entry.id   AF-A0A413PD24-F1
#
_cell.length_a   1.000
_cell.length_b   1.000
_cell.length_c   1.000
_cell.angle_alpha   90.00
_cell.angle_beta   90.00
_cell.angle_gamma   90.00
#
_symmetry.space_group_name_H-M   'P 1'
#
loop_
_entity.id
_entity.type
_entity.pdbx_description
1 polymer ?
#
loop_
_entity_poly.entity_id
_entity_poly.type
_entity_poly.pdbx_seq_one_letter_code
_entity_poly.pdbx_strand_id
1 'polypeptide(L)'
;GKGSLRDICARHKISDAQILRRWIMKYNSHDKETGGRAIMTKGRKTTFEERVEIVQYCIKHSHNYSETAKKISHFLSAGQKLYYKI
;
A
#
# COMPACT_ATOMS: atom_id res chain seq x y z
N GLY A 1 -11.09 -19.29 -26.54
CA GLY A 1 -9.75 -18.81 -26.93
C GLY A 1 -8.83 -18.81 -25.73
N LYS A 2 -7.52 -18.96 -25.95
CA LYS A 2 -6.50 -18.89 -24.89
C LYS A 2 -6.59 -17.54 -24.16
N GLY A 3 -6.63 -17.56 -22.83
CA GLY A 3 -6.80 -16.35 -22.01
C GLY A 3 -8.24 -15.85 -21.85
N SER A 4 -9.24 -16.55 -22.40
CA SER A 4 -10.66 -16.24 -22.12
C SER A 4 -11.02 -16.53 -20.66
N LEU A 5 -12.08 -15.88 -20.14
CA LEU A 5 -12.55 -16.11 -18.76
C LEU A 5 -12.81 -17.60 -18.46
N ARG A 6 -13.40 -18.35 -19.41
CA ARG A 6 -13.63 -19.79 -19.27
C ARG A 6 -12.33 -20.58 -19.16
N ASP A 7 -11.31 -20.22 -19.94
CA ASP A 7 -9.98 -20.83 -19.90
C ASP A 7 -9.25 -20.55 -18.58
N ILE A 8 -9.39 -19.34 -18.03
CA ILE A 8 -8.84 -18.97 -16.71
C ILE A 8 -9.60 -19.72 -15.61
N CYS A 9 -10.93 -19.77 -15.67
CA CYS A 9 -11.75 -20.51 -14.72
C CYS A 9 -11.39 -22.01 -14.68
N ALA A 10 -11.22 -22.64 -15.83
CA ALA A 10 -10.81 -24.04 -15.91
C ALA A 10 -9.42 -24.27 -15.29
N ARG A 11 -8.45 -23.40 -15.59
CA ARG A 11 -7.08 -23.48 -15.04
C ARG A 11 -7.03 -23.33 -13.51
N HIS A 12 -7.85 -22.43 -12.96
CA HIS A 12 -7.86 -22.12 -11.53
C HIS A 12 -9.01 -22.80 -10.76
N LYS A 13 -9.72 -23.75 -11.38
CA LYS A 13 -10.86 -24.47 -10.80
C LYS A 13 -11.94 -23.53 -10.23
N ILE A 14 -12.15 -22.40 -10.88
CA ILE A 14 -13.23 -21.47 -10.56
C ILE A 14 -14.50 -21.96 -11.26
N SER A 15 -15.57 -22.16 -10.50
CA SER A 15 -16.82 -22.76 -10.98
C SER A 15 -17.59 -21.86 -11.95
N ASP A 16 -17.47 -20.54 -11.82
CA ASP A 16 -18.26 -19.59 -12.60
C ASP A 16 -17.42 -18.42 -13.13
N ALA A 17 -17.46 -18.23 -14.45
CA ALA A 17 -16.83 -17.12 -15.15
C ALA A 17 -17.41 -15.76 -14.75
N GLN A 18 -18.67 -15.70 -14.29
CA GLN A 18 -19.29 -14.49 -13.77
C GLN A 18 -18.68 -14.07 -12.43
N ILE A 19 -18.33 -15.04 -11.56
CA ILE A 19 -17.63 -14.75 -10.29
C ILE A 19 -16.26 -14.14 -10.59
N LEU A 20 -15.49 -14.76 -11.48
CA LEU A 20 -14.20 -14.23 -11.91
C LEU A 20 -14.33 -12.82 -12.52
N ARG A 21 -15.34 -12.60 -13.37
CA ARG A 21 -15.59 -11.29 -13.98
C ARG A 21 -15.92 -10.21 -12.92
N ARG A 22 -16.74 -10.53 -11.92
CA ARG A 22 -17.05 -9.61 -10.81
C ARG A 22 -15.80 -9.26 -10.00
N TRP A 23 -14.94 -10.24 -9.72
CA TRP A 23 -13.67 -9.99 -9.02
C TRP A 23 -12.74 -9.07 -9.80
N ILE A 24 -12.58 -9.31 -11.11
CA ILE A 24 -11.77 -8.43 -11.98
C ILE A 24 -12.33 -7.01 -12.00
N MET A 25 -13.65 -6.85 -12.12
CA MET A 25 -14.29 -5.54 -12.08
C MET A 25 -14.07 -4.84 -10.73
N LYS A 26 -14.24 -5.56 -9.61
CA LYS A 26 -14.04 -5.01 -8.26
C LYS A 26 -12.59 -4.61 -8.01
N TYR A 27 -11.63 -5.39 -8.49
CA TYR A 27 -10.21 -5.06 -8.41
C TYR A 27 -9.87 -3.80 -9.22
N ASN A 28 -10.41 -3.69 -10.44
CA ASN A 28 -10.14 -2.57 -11.34
C ASN A 28 -10.96 -1.31 -11.02
N SER A 29 -12.08 -1.41 -10.28
CA SER A 29 -12.93 -0.28 -9.95
C SER A 29 -12.35 0.66 -8.89
N HIS A 30 -11.11 0.40 -8.43
CA HIS A 30 -10.49 1.12 -7.31
C HIS A 30 -11.37 1.20 -6.06
N ASP A 31 -12.29 0.24 -5.92
CA ASP A 31 -13.16 0.13 -4.76
C ASP A 31 -12.34 -0.40 -3.59
N LYS A 32 -12.30 0.35 -2.49
CA LYS A 32 -11.33 0.18 -1.38
C LYS A 32 -11.70 -0.96 -0.43
N GLU A 33 -12.56 -1.88 -0.86
CA GLU A 33 -13.07 -2.97 -0.04
C GLU A 33 -12.46 -4.33 -0.42
N THR A 34 -11.13 -4.40 -0.42
CA THR A 34 -10.42 -5.68 -0.30
C THR A 34 -9.56 -5.60 0.94
N GLY A 35 -9.89 -6.45 1.92
CA GLY A 35 -9.43 -6.35 3.29
C GLY A 35 -7.90 -6.31 3.44
N GLY A 36 -7.47 -5.56 4.46
CA GLY A 36 -6.16 -5.78 5.07
C GLY A 36 -5.14 -4.64 4.97
N ARG A 37 -5.58 -3.39 4.83
CA ARG A 37 -4.95 -2.13 5.34
C ARG A 37 -5.44 -0.98 4.47
N ALA A 38 -5.74 0.15 5.09
CA ALA A 38 -6.02 1.38 4.37
C ALA A 38 -4.86 1.66 3.40
N ILE A 39 -5.11 1.54 2.10
CA ILE A 39 -4.17 2.00 1.08
C ILE A 39 -4.17 3.52 1.20
N MET A 40 -3.22 4.03 1.98
CA MET A 40 -3.00 5.45 2.24
C MET A 40 -2.50 6.12 0.96
N THR A 41 -3.45 6.44 0.09
CA THR A 41 -3.22 6.99 -1.25
C THR A 41 -2.68 8.42 -1.23
N LYS A 42 -2.94 9.18 -0.15
CA LYS A 42 -2.42 10.54 0.04
C LYS A 42 -1.61 10.61 1.35
N GLY A 43 -0.30 10.80 1.23
CA GLY A 43 0.54 11.17 2.37
C GLY A 43 0.48 12.68 2.60
N ARG A 44 0.53 13.13 3.86
CA ARG A 44 0.77 14.54 4.21
C ARG A 44 2.11 14.98 3.60
N LYS A 45 2.15 16.18 3.00
CA LYS A 45 3.41 16.79 2.59
C LYS A 45 4.14 17.29 3.84
N THR A 46 5.38 16.87 4.04
CA THR A 46 6.25 17.40 5.09
C THR A 46 6.89 18.72 4.66
N THR A 47 7.08 19.66 5.58
CA THR A 47 7.88 20.87 5.34
C THR A 47 9.37 20.55 5.25
N PHE A 48 10.21 21.54 4.94
CA PHE A 48 11.66 21.34 4.89
C PHE A 48 12.23 21.11 6.30
N GLU A 49 11.76 21.89 7.27
CA GLU A 49 12.17 21.85 8.68
C GLU A 49 11.86 20.48 9.28
N GLU A 50 10.66 19.95 9.01
CA GLU A 50 10.28 18.59 9.42
C GLU A 50 11.24 17.55 8.82
N ARG A 51 11.63 17.69 7.53
CA ARG A 51 12.60 16.77 6.92
C ARG A 51 13.98 16.85 7.58
N VAL A 52 14.41 18.05 7.99
CA VAL A 52 15.68 18.24 8.70
C VAL A 52 15.64 17.54 10.06
N GLU A 53 14.58 17.74 10.84
CA GLU A 53 14.39 17.09 12.15
C GLU A 53 14.36 15.57 12.03
N ILE A 54 13.67 15.05 11.01
CA ILE A 54 13.60 13.61 10.70
C ILE A 54 14.99 13.02 10.47
N VAL A 55 15.79 13.67 9.62
CA VAL A 55 17.14 13.18 9.28
C VAL A 55 18.05 13.22 10.50
N GLN A 56 18.02 14.30 11.26
CA GLN A 56 18.80 14.44 12.50
C GLN A 56 18.42 13.36 13.53
N TYR A 57 17.11 13.13 13.72
CA TYR A 57 16.64 12.06 14.59
C TYR A 57 17.15 10.69 14.11
N CYS A 58 17.06 10.40 12.82
CA CYS A 58 17.49 9.12 12.26
C CYS A 58 18.98 8.85 12.49
N ILE A 59 19.83 9.83 12.23
CA ILE A 59 21.28 9.74 12.44
C ILE A 59 21.59 9.50 13.93
N LYS A 60 20.91 10.22 14.83
CA LYS A 60 21.09 10.07 16.28
C LYS A 60 20.71 8.68 16.80
N HIS A 61 19.75 8.03 16.17
CA HIS A 61 19.26 6.71 16.56
C HIS A 61 19.85 5.60 15.68
N SER A 62 21.12 5.75 15.26
CA SER A 62 21.86 4.72 14.52
C SER A 62 21.16 4.27 13.23
N HIS A 63 20.53 5.20 12.52
CA HIS A 63 19.75 4.92 11.32
C HIS A 63 18.57 3.95 11.55
N ASN A 64 18.00 3.96 12.76
CA ASN A 64 16.82 3.15 13.07
C ASN A 64 15.57 3.76 12.42
N TYR A 65 15.36 3.40 11.15
CA TYR A 65 14.23 3.87 10.35
C TYR A 65 12.87 3.41 10.90
N SER A 66 12.81 2.26 11.57
CA SER A 66 11.58 1.75 12.19
C SER A 66 11.11 2.64 13.34
N GLU A 67 12.03 3.02 14.22
CA GLU A 67 11.74 3.91 15.34
C GLU A 67 11.51 5.34 14.88
N THR A 68 12.34 5.82 13.95
CA THR A 68 12.17 7.12 13.30
C THR A 68 10.78 7.21 12.66
N ALA A 69 10.36 6.20 11.89
CA ALA A 69 9.02 6.16 11.31
C ALA A 69 7.90 6.14 12.36
N LYS A 70 8.08 5.50 13.53
CA LYS A 70 7.10 5.55 14.64
C LYS A 70 7.03 6.95 15.26
N LYS A 71 8.16 7.60 15.49
CA LYS A 71 8.24 8.99 16.01
C LYS A 71 7.55 9.96 15.05
N ILE A 72 7.78 9.78 13.75
CA ILE A 72 7.16 10.58 12.70
C ILE A 72 5.70 10.12 12.49
N SER A 73 5.32 8.88 12.80
CA SER A 73 3.94 8.40 12.73
C SER A 73 3.00 9.13 13.68
N HIS A 74 3.51 9.80 14.72
CA HIS A 74 2.72 10.73 15.53
C HIS A 74 2.38 12.04 14.77
N PHE A 75 3.11 12.34 13.70
CA PHE A 75 2.92 13.44 12.76
C PHE A 75 2.44 12.99 11.36
N LEU A 76 2.30 11.68 11.15
CA LEU A 76 1.80 11.06 9.91
C LEU A 76 0.54 10.29 10.21
N SER A 77 -0.56 10.72 9.62
CA SER A 77 -1.68 9.83 9.30
C SER A 77 -1.32 8.77 8.22
N ALA A 78 -0.04 8.39 8.06
CA ALA A 78 0.42 7.52 6.96
C ALA A 78 1.76 6.80 7.27
N GLY A 79 1.74 5.76 8.10
CA GLY A 79 2.91 5.01 8.54
C GLY A 79 3.51 3.98 7.55
N GLN A 80 3.50 4.19 6.23
CA GLN A 80 4.00 3.15 5.29
C GLN A 80 4.88 3.59 4.11
N LYS A 81 5.05 4.89 3.81
CA LYS A 81 5.86 5.30 2.63
C LYS A 81 7.36 5.46 2.89
N LEU A 82 7.81 5.56 4.14
CA LEU A 82 9.25 5.71 4.43
C LEU A 82 10.03 4.40 4.18
N TYR A 83 9.36 3.23 4.29
CA TYR A 83 10.00 1.92 4.19
C TYR A 83 10.43 1.52 2.76
N TYR A 84 10.01 2.26 1.72
CA TYR A 84 10.23 1.92 0.31
C TYR A 84 11.06 2.95 -0.47
N LYS A 85 11.57 4.00 0.20
CA LYS A 85 12.30 5.10 -0.47
C LYS A 85 13.66 5.42 0.14
N ILE A 86 14.19 4.51 0.95
CA ILE A 86 15.57 4.52 1.46
C ILE A 86 16.22 3.22 1.00
#